data_AF-A0A353HSU2-F1
#
_entry.id   AF-A0A353HSU2-F1
#
_cell.length_a   1.000
_cell.length_b   1.000
_cell.length_c   1.000
_cell.angle_alpha   90.00
_cell.angle_beta   90.00
_cell.angle_gamma   90.00
#
_symmetry.space_group_name_H-M   'P 1'
#
loop_
_entity.id
_entity.type
_entity.pdbx_description
1 polymer ?
#
loop_
_entity_poly.entity_id
_entity_poly.type
_entity_poly.pdbx_seq_one_letter_code
_entity_poly.pdbx_strand_id
1 'polypeptide(L)'
;MRYWLMKSEPDEVSFDDVLAAPGHTVAWFGVRNYQARNFMRDAMQIGDGILFYHSSCAVPGVAGIAEVASGPYPDASQFDRDGHYFDPKATPEQPRWISVDVKAKAQGRYLPLSEMRTAPELEDMVLLQKGSRLSISPVTPGQWKAILDLIRA
;
A
#
# COMPACT_ATOMS: atom_id res chain seq x y z
N MET A 1 -14.61 6.99 -5.84
CA MET A 1 -13.72 5.90 -5.40
C MET A 1 -12.46 5.96 -6.22
N ARG A 2 -11.30 6.05 -5.57
CA ARG A 2 -9.98 6.01 -6.17
C ARG A 2 -9.33 4.66 -5.90
N TYR A 3 -8.24 4.39 -6.60
CA TYR A 3 -7.48 3.16 -6.48
C TYR A 3 -6.01 3.46 -6.25
N TRP A 4 -5.38 2.63 -5.45
CA TRP A 4 -4.02 2.80 -4.98
C TRP A 4 -3.25 1.49 -5.11
N LEU A 5 -1.95 1.60 -5.30
CA LEU A 5 -1.03 0.51 -5.06
C LEU A 5 -0.19 0.89 -3.85
N MET A 6 -0.13 -0.01 -2.86
CA MET A 6 0.60 0.21 -1.62
C MET A 6 1.55 -0.96 -1.39
N LYS A 7 2.84 -0.65 -1.29
CA LYS A 7 3.93 -1.62 -1.16
C LYS A 7 4.25 -1.91 0.31
N SER A 8 4.25 -3.17 0.68
CA SER A 8 4.69 -3.68 1.98
C SER A 8 5.71 -4.79 1.75
N GLU A 9 6.74 -4.87 2.60
CA GLU A 9 7.63 -6.02 2.60
C GLU A 9 6.95 -7.16 3.36
N PRO A 10 6.87 -8.39 2.79
CA PRO A 10 6.13 -9.47 3.42
C PRO A 10 6.74 -9.93 4.75
N ASP A 11 8.03 -9.68 4.99
CA ASP A 11 8.69 -9.95 6.27
C ASP A 11 8.32 -8.94 7.36
N GLU A 12 7.73 -7.79 6.99
CA GLU A 12 7.25 -6.77 7.92
C GLU A 12 5.74 -6.88 8.14
N VAL A 13 4.97 -6.78 7.05
CA VAL A 13 3.52 -7.02 7.03
C VAL A 13 3.16 -7.66 5.68
N SER A 14 2.92 -8.96 5.69
CA SER A 14 2.37 -9.69 4.55
C SER A 14 0.86 -9.49 4.44
N PHE A 15 0.25 -9.94 3.34
CA PHE A 15 -1.20 -9.87 3.19
C PHE A 15 -1.90 -10.91 4.09
N ASP A 16 -1.24 -12.04 4.35
CA ASP A 16 -1.73 -13.05 5.28
C ASP A 16 -1.73 -12.52 6.72
N ASP A 17 -0.78 -11.65 7.10
CA ASP A 17 -0.82 -10.96 8.40
C ASP A 17 -2.03 -10.03 8.51
N VAL A 18 -2.38 -9.33 7.42
CA VAL A 18 -3.61 -8.51 7.39
C VAL A 18 -4.85 -9.39 7.54
N LEU A 19 -4.89 -10.55 6.87
CA LEU A 19 -5.99 -11.50 7.00
C LEU A 19 -6.07 -12.10 8.41
N ALA A 20 -4.95 -12.32 9.09
CA ALA A 20 -4.91 -12.84 10.45
C ALA A 20 -5.21 -11.78 11.53
N ALA A 21 -5.02 -10.50 11.22
CA ALA A 21 -5.25 -9.40 12.15
C ALA A 21 -6.73 -9.26 12.57
N PRO A 22 -7.01 -8.75 13.79
CA PRO A 22 -8.38 -8.46 14.21
C PRO A 22 -9.14 -7.58 13.21
N GLY A 23 -10.32 -8.04 12.79
CA GLY A 23 -11.14 -7.34 11.81
C GLY A 23 -10.58 -7.32 10.38
N HIS A 24 -9.53 -8.10 10.12
CA HIS A 24 -8.74 -8.12 8.88
C HIS A 24 -8.13 -6.76 8.53
N THR A 25 -7.72 -6.01 9.55
CA THR A 25 -7.29 -4.61 9.42
C THR A 25 -5.96 -4.38 10.11
N VAL A 26 -5.07 -3.62 9.47
CA VAL A 26 -3.80 -3.17 10.03
C VAL A 26 -3.59 -1.68 9.78
N ALA A 27 -2.81 -1.03 10.64
CA ALA A 27 -2.31 0.31 10.39
C ALA A 27 -1.27 0.28 9.27
N TRP A 28 -1.34 1.20 8.31
CA TRP A 28 -0.31 1.39 7.30
C TRP A 28 0.75 2.37 7.80
N PHE A 29 1.76 1.85 8.49
CA PHE A 29 2.83 2.64 9.11
C PHE A 29 4.11 2.68 8.26
N GLY A 30 5.12 3.42 8.74
CA GLY A 30 6.49 3.36 8.19
C GLY A 30 6.72 4.17 6.92
N VAL A 31 5.71 4.86 6.39
CA VAL A 31 5.87 5.71 5.21
C VAL A 31 6.71 6.95 5.54
N ARG A 32 7.91 7.04 4.95
CA ARG A 32 8.87 8.16 5.13
C ARG A 32 9.16 8.95 3.85
N ASN A 33 8.30 8.80 2.84
CA ASN A 33 8.33 9.61 1.62
C ASN A 33 7.20 10.66 1.65
N TYR A 34 7.53 11.93 1.44
CA TYR A 34 6.56 13.02 1.51
C TYR A 34 5.42 12.92 0.48
N GLN A 35 5.73 12.48 -0.74
CA GLN A 35 4.70 12.33 -1.78
C GLN A 35 3.74 11.19 -1.43
N ALA A 36 4.28 10.03 -1.01
CA ALA A 36 3.47 8.91 -0.55
C ALA A 36 2.60 9.27 0.67
N ARG A 37 3.18 10.01 1.64
CA ARG A 37 2.44 10.55 2.79
C ARG A 37 1.30 11.47 2.34
N ASN A 38 1.57 12.39 1.41
CA ASN A 38 0.55 13.33 0.94
C ASN A 38 -0.60 12.60 0.23
N PHE A 39 -0.35 11.49 -0.48
CA PHE A 39 -1.44 10.67 -1.02
C PHE A 39 -2.37 10.15 0.08
N MET A 40 -1.83 9.60 1.17
CA MET A 40 -2.64 9.15 2.30
C MET A 40 -3.37 10.30 3.00
N ARG A 41 -2.67 11.40 3.25
CA ARG A 41 -3.21 12.55 4.01
C ARG A 41 -4.28 13.31 3.25
N ASP A 42 -4.05 13.58 1.96
CA ASP A 42 -4.82 14.58 1.21
C ASP A 42 -5.78 13.95 0.19
N ALA A 43 -5.52 12.70 -0.24
CA ALA A 43 -6.15 12.15 -1.42
C ALA A 43 -6.91 10.83 -1.19
N MET A 44 -6.51 10.00 -0.23
CA MET A 44 -7.20 8.78 0.14
C MET A 44 -8.50 9.07 0.91
N GLN A 45 -9.52 8.27 0.63
CA GLN A 45 -10.79 8.28 1.36
C GLN A 45 -11.17 6.85 1.78
N ILE A 46 -11.93 6.73 2.87
CA ILE A 46 -12.47 5.44 3.31
C ILE A 46 -13.23 4.77 2.16
N GLY A 47 -12.94 3.50 1.92
CA GLY A 47 -13.49 2.70 0.84
C GLY A 47 -12.73 2.80 -0.49
N ASP A 48 -11.69 3.62 -0.60
CA ASP A 48 -10.80 3.58 -1.76
C ASP A 48 -10.10 2.20 -1.84
N GLY A 49 -9.99 1.66 -3.05
CA GLY A 49 -9.42 0.33 -3.28
C GLY A 49 -7.90 0.34 -3.26
N ILE A 50 -7.31 -0.72 -2.71
CA ILE A 50 -5.86 -0.89 -2.58
C ILE A 50 -5.44 -2.21 -3.21
N LEU A 51 -4.46 -2.15 -4.11
CA LEU A 51 -3.65 -3.28 -4.53
C LEU A 51 -2.54 -3.43 -3.49
N PHE A 52 -2.66 -4.45 -2.64
CA PHE A 52 -1.63 -4.77 -1.64
C PHE A 52 -0.48 -5.47 -2.36
N TYR A 53 0.68 -4.81 -2.39
CA TYR A 53 1.82 -5.26 -3.19
C TYR A 53 2.98 -5.70 -2.28
N HIS A 54 3.44 -6.94 -2.44
CA HIS A 54 4.67 -7.41 -1.79
C HIS A 54 5.89 -6.89 -2.55
N SER A 55 6.71 -6.10 -1.85
CA SER A 55 7.98 -5.59 -2.36
C SER A 55 9.19 -6.22 -1.64
N SER A 56 10.39 -5.98 -2.17
CA SER A 56 11.67 -6.37 -1.54
C SER A 56 11.78 -7.87 -1.19
N CYS A 57 11.03 -8.73 -1.87
CA CYS A 57 11.01 -10.17 -1.64
C CYS A 57 11.42 -10.95 -2.92
N ALA A 58 11.55 -12.28 -2.79
CA ALA A 58 11.99 -13.14 -3.89
C ALA A 58 11.06 -13.09 -5.12
N VAL A 59 9.75 -12.97 -4.90
CA VAL A 59 8.75 -12.88 -5.97
C VAL A 59 7.83 -11.70 -5.67
N PRO A 60 8.16 -10.47 -6.09
CA PRO A 60 7.33 -9.31 -5.83
C PRO A 60 6.06 -9.33 -6.71
N GLY A 61 4.96 -8.78 -6.21
CA GLY A 61 3.67 -8.88 -6.89
C GLY A 61 2.48 -8.37 -6.07
N VAL A 62 1.30 -8.38 -6.68
CA VAL A 62 0.04 -8.08 -5.98
C VAL A 62 -0.37 -9.34 -5.20
N ALA A 63 -0.46 -9.20 -3.89
CA ALA A 63 -0.78 -10.28 -2.96
C ALA A 63 -2.28 -10.36 -2.64
N GLY A 64 -3.00 -9.25 -2.84
CA GLY A 64 -4.43 -9.18 -2.61
C GLY A 64 -5.01 -7.78 -2.78
N ILE A 65 -6.31 -7.70 -2.53
CA ILE A 65 -7.13 -6.51 -2.59
C ILE A 65 -7.52 -6.11 -1.18
N ALA A 66 -7.31 -4.84 -0.87
CA ALA A 66 -7.71 -4.20 0.37
C ALA A 66 -8.50 -2.91 0.09
N GLU A 67 -8.95 -2.26 1.16
CA GLU A 67 -9.56 -0.92 1.11
C GLU A 67 -9.03 -0.04 2.24
N VAL A 68 -9.06 1.27 2.03
CA VAL A 68 -8.81 2.25 3.09
C VAL A 68 -9.94 2.16 4.12
N ALA A 69 -9.61 1.91 5.37
CA ALA A 69 -10.56 1.63 6.45
C ALA A 69 -10.68 2.77 7.49
N SER A 70 -9.83 3.80 7.42
CA SER A 70 -9.89 4.97 8.30
C SER A 70 -9.61 6.27 7.55
N GLY A 71 -9.86 7.40 8.22
CA GLY A 71 -9.23 8.67 7.84
C GLY A 71 -7.73 8.68 8.20
N PRO A 72 -6.97 9.68 7.73
CA PRO A 72 -5.56 9.82 8.06
C PRO A 72 -5.36 10.18 9.54
N TYR A 73 -4.38 9.57 10.19
CA TYR A 73 -3.99 9.85 11.57
C TYR A 73 -2.46 9.78 11.74
N PRO A 74 -1.90 10.31 12.84
CA PRO A 74 -0.45 10.27 13.07
C PRO A 74 0.10 8.84 13.10
N ASP A 75 1.15 8.58 12.32
CA ASP A 75 1.85 7.28 12.37
C ASP A 75 2.54 7.10 13.73
N ALA A 76 2.07 6.18 14.56
CA ALA A 76 2.61 5.97 15.91
C ALA A 76 4.09 5.55 15.91
N SER A 77 4.56 4.86 14.86
CA SER A 77 5.95 4.40 14.74
C SER A 77 6.97 5.55 14.68
N GLN A 78 6.52 6.76 14.35
CA GLN A 78 7.41 7.92 14.29
C GLN A 78 7.89 8.40 15.68
N PHE A 79 7.20 7.97 16.75
CA PHE A 79 7.50 8.38 18.12
C PHE A 79 8.26 7.32 18.94
N ASP A 80 8.38 6.10 18.41
CA ASP A 80 9.14 5.02 19.05
C ASP A 80 10.64 5.24 18.85
N ARG A 81 11.37 5.55 19.93
CA ARG A 81 12.79 5.92 19.89
C ARG A 81 13.71 4.76 19.50
N ASP A 82 13.29 3.53 19.76
CA ASP A 82 14.06 2.32 19.46
C ASP A 82 13.58 1.68 18.14
N GLY A 83 12.49 2.19 17.56
CA GLY A 83 11.88 1.68 16.34
C GLY A 83 12.59 2.13 15.07
N HIS A 84 12.51 1.30 14.02
CA HIS A 84 13.14 1.56 12.72
C HIS A 84 12.67 2.88 12.08
N TYR A 85 11.42 3.27 12.32
CA TYR A 85 10.80 4.44 11.69
C TYR A 85 10.76 5.69 12.57
N PHE A 86 11.52 5.70 13.66
CA PHE A 86 11.64 6.86 14.54
C PHE A 86 11.99 8.13 13.75
N ASP A 87 11.33 9.24 14.08
CA ASP A 87 11.70 10.55 13.58
C ASP A 87 11.96 11.50 14.76
N PRO A 88 13.22 11.88 15.04
CA PRO A 88 13.55 12.73 16.19
C PRO A 88 12.97 14.15 16.09
N LYS A 89 12.42 14.56 14.93
CA LYS A 89 11.79 15.86 14.74
C LYS A 89 10.26 15.78 14.76
N ALA A 90 9.67 14.59 14.89
CA ALA A 90 8.22 14.45 15.04
C ALA A 90 7.86 14.49 16.53
N THR A 91 6.81 15.24 16.86
CA THR A 91 6.20 15.23 18.20
C THR A 91 4.71 14.90 18.11
N PRO A 92 4.06 14.45 19.19
CA PRO A 92 2.63 14.19 19.18
C PRO A 92 1.78 15.40 18.75
N GLU A 93 2.24 16.62 19.06
CA GLU A 93 1.59 17.88 18.67
C GLU A 93 1.89 18.29 17.23
N GLN A 94 3.03 17.83 16.68
CA GLN A 94 3.48 18.13 15.33
C GLN A 94 3.94 16.85 14.61
N PRO A 95 3.00 15.91 14.34
CA PRO A 95 3.30 14.68 13.63
C PRO A 95 3.71 14.99 12.18
N ARG A 96 4.80 14.37 11.72
CA ARG A 96 5.32 14.55 10.36
C ARG A 96 4.81 13.49 9.41
N TRP A 97 4.53 12.30 9.95
CA TRP A 97 4.14 11.09 9.22
C TRP A 97 2.73 10.66 9.56
N ILE A 98 2.08 10.08 8.57
CA ILE A 98 0.65 9.79 8.58
C ILE A 98 0.47 8.33 8.24
N SER A 99 -0.51 7.71 8.89
CA SER A 99 -1.02 6.39 8.62
C SER A 99 -2.50 6.44 8.29
N VAL A 100 -2.97 5.38 7.65
CA VAL A 100 -4.38 5.03 7.49
C VAL A 100 -4.51 3.55 7.83
N ASP A 101 -5.69 3.12 8.25
CA ASP A 101 -5.98 1.69 8.38
C ASP A 101 -6.29 1.10 7.00
N VAL A 102 -5.81 -0.12 6.79
CA VAL A 102 -6.01 -0.89 5.55
C VAL A 102 -6.65 -2.22 5.93
N LYS A 103 -7.79 -2.51 5.29
CA LYS A 103 -8.60 -3.70 5.55
C LYS A 103 -8.60 -4.63 4.35
N ALA A 104 -8.28 -5.91 4.55
CA ALA A 104 -8.33 -6.91 3.50
C ALA A 104 -9.77 -7.14 2.99
N LYS A 105 -9.91 -7.35 1.68
CA LYS A 105 -11.19 -7.56 0.99
C LYS A 105 -11.25 -8.86 0.21
N ALA A 106 -10.19 -9.19 -0.52
CA ALA A 106 -10.10 -10.43 -1.27
C ALA A 106 -8.63 -10.75 -1.52
N GLN A 107 -8.25 -12.02 -1.42
CA GLN A 107 -6.88 -12.44 -1.74
C GLN A 107 -6.69 -12.66 -3.24
N GLY A 108 -7.61 -13.37 -3.90
CA GLY A 108 -7.43 -13.78 -5.30
C GLY A 108 -6.22 -14.71 -5.45
N ARG A 109 -5.75 -14.93 -6.69
CA ARG A 109 -4.41 -15.50 -6.89
C ARG A 109 -3.34 -14.42 -6.75
N TYR A 110 -2.16 -14.84 -6.34
CA TYR A 110 -0.99 -13.98 -6.37
C TYR A 110 -0.64 -13.59 -7.82
N LEU A 111 -0.42 -12.31 -8.08
CA LEU A 111 -0.05 -11.78 -9.41
C LEU A 111 1.39 -11.25 -9.39
N PRO A 112 2.37 -12.02 -9.90
CA PRO A 112 3.77 -11.61 -9.91
C PRO A 112 4.01 -10.39 -10.80
N LEU A 113 4.98 -9.54 -10.40
CA LEU A 113 5.43 -8.40 -11.19
C LEU A 113 5.85 -8.78 -12.61
N SER A 114 6.45 -9.96 -12.80
CA SER A 114 6.85 -10.46 -14.11
C SER A 114 5.66 -10.60 -15.05
N GLU A 115 4.50 -11.05 -14.54
CA GLU A 115 3.28 -11.16 -15.31
C GLU A 115 2.66 -9.79 -15.56
N MET A 116 2.63 -8.91 -14.55
CA MET A 116 2.15 -7.53 -14.71
C MET A 116 2.88 -6.78 -15.83
N ARG A 117 4.18 -7.03 -16.00
CA ARG A 117 5.00 -6.41 -17.07
C ARG A 117 4.64 -6.87 -18.48
N THR A 118 3.91 -7.97 -18.61
CA THR A 118 3.47 -8.49 -19.91
C THR A 118 2.08 -8.01 -20.31
N ALA A 119 1.34 -7.39 -19.38
CA ALA A 119 -0.01 -6.87 -19.63
C ALA A 119 0.06 -5.45 -20.22
N PRO A 120 -0.36 -5.23 -21.49
CA PRO A 120 -0.33 -3.91 -22.12
C PRO A 120 -1.13 -2.85 -21.37
N GLU A 121 -2.24 -3.23 -20.73
CA GLU A 121 -3.10 -2.34 -19.95
C GLU A 121 -2.40 -1.74 -18.72
N LEU A 122 -1.25 -2.32 -18.32
CA LEU A 122 -0.48 -1.91 -17.16
C LEU A 122 0.79 -1.13 -17.52
N GLU A 123 1.10 -0.95 -18.82
CA GLU A 123 2.39 -0.39 -19.27
C GLU A 123 2.74 0.96 -18.62
N ASP A 124 1.73 1.82 -18.46
CA ASP A 124 1.86 3.15 -17.89
C ASP A 124 1.71 3.21 -16.37
N MET A 125 1.61 2.06 -15.68
CA MET A 125 1.55 2.04 -14.22
C MET A 125 2.81 2.67 -13.62
N VAL A 126 2.62 3.55 -12.63
CA VAL A 126 3.71 4.18 -11.87
C VAL A 126 4.67 3.14 -11.27
N LEU A 127 4.17 1.95 -10.94
CA LEU A 127 4.97 0.81 -10.48
C LEU A 127 6.02 0.36 -11.52
N LEU A 128 5.68 0.38 -12.81
CA LEU A 128 6.49 -0.19 -13.88
C LEU A 128 7.46 0.81 -14.50
N GLN A 129 7.23 2.11 -14.25
CA GLN A 129 8.10 3.19 -14.71
C GLN A 129 9.52 3.06 -14.16
N LYS A 130 10.49 3.25 -15.05
CA LYS A 130 11.91 3.13 -14.72
C LYS A 130 12.31 4.18 -13.67
N GLY A 131 12.90 3.73 -12.56
CA GLY A 131 13.35 4.62 -11.48
C GLY A 131 12.27 5.01 -10.46
N SER A 132 11.03 4.54 -10.60
CA SER A 132 9.98 4.77 -9.61
C SER A 132 10.35 4.17 -8.25
N ARG A 133 10.43 5.02 -7.23
CA ARG A 133 10.70 4.64 -5.83
C ARG A 133 9.52 4.91 -4.90
N LEU A 134 8.34 5.21 -5.45
CA LEU A 134 7.16 5.43 -4.64
C LEU A 134 6.64 4.11 -4.05
N SER A 135 6.40 4.11 -2.75
CA SER A 135 5.75 3.02 -2.02
C SER A 135 4.22 3.07 -2.11
N ILE A 136 3.67 4.26 -2.38
CA ILE A 136 2.24 4.48 -2.60
C ILE A 136 2.09 5.25 -3.90
N SER A 137 1.27 4.73 -4.82
CA SER A 137 1.01 5.37 -6.10
C SER A 137 -0.46 5.25 -6.50
N PRO A 138 -1.00 6.24 -7.23
CA PRO A 138 -2.35 6.14 -7.79
C PRO A 138 -2.41 5.03 -8.85
N VAL A 139 -3.58 4.41 -8.96
CA VAL A 139 -3.91 3.40 -9.97
C VAL A 139 -5.14 3.89 -10.73
N THR A 140 -5.09 3.85 -12.05
CA THR A 140 -6.24 4.26 -12.86
C THR A 140 -7.35 3.21 -12.80
N PRO A 141 -8.63 3.56 -13.05
CA PRO A 141 -9.70 2.58 -13.10
C PRO A 141 -9.46 1.45 -14.12
N GLY A 142 -8.79 1.75 -15.25
CA GLY A 142 -8.42 0.75 -16.25
C GLY A 142 -7.38 -0.24 -15.73
N GLN A 143 -6.31 0.25 -15.11
CA GLN A 143 -5.27 -0.58 -14.48
C GLN A 143 -5.83 -1.44 -13.35
N TRP A 144 -6.70 -0.84 -12.52
CA TRP A 144 -7.40 -1.56 -11.46
C TRP A 144 -8.21 -2.73 -12.01
N LYS A 145 -9.05 -2.48 -13.03
CA LYS A 145 -9.85 -3.52 -13.68
C LYS A 145 -8.97 -4.63 -14.27
N ALA A 146 -7.90 -4.27 -14.99
CA ALA A 146 -7.00 -5.25 -15.59
C ALA A 146 -6.37 -6.16 -14.53
N ILE A 147 -5.93 -5.61 -13.39
CA ILE A 147 -5.39 -6.42 -12.29
C ILE A 147 -6.48 -7.29 -11.66
N LEU A 148 -7.69 -6.77 -11.45
CA LEU A 148 -8.80 -7.57 -10.95
C LEU A 148 -9.15 -8.76 -11.86
N ASP A 149 -9.10 -8.57 -13.18
CA ASP A 149 -9.36 -9.63 -14.16
C ASP A 149 -8.24 -10.68 -14.10
N LEU A 150 -6.97 -10.26 -13.98
CA LEU A 150 -5.83 -11.16 -13.87
C LEU A 150 -5.86 -12.01 -12.59
N ILE A 151 -6.17 -11.43 -11.42
CA ILE A 151 -6.16 -12.18 -10.14
C ILE A 151 -7.36 -13.11 -9.96
N ARG A 152 -8.39 -13.01 -10.81
CA ARG A 152 -9.59 -13.86 -10.80
C ARG A 152 -9.50 -15.04 -11.76
N ALA A 153 -8.68 -14.92 -12.80
CA ALA A 153 -8.36 -15.99 -13.73
C ALA A 153 -7.46 -17.04 -13.05
#